data_AF-A0A2N6C929-F1
#
_entry.id   AF-A0A2N6C929-F1
#
_cell.length_a   1.000
_cell.length_b   1.000
_cell.length_c   1.000
_cell.angle_alpha   90.00
_cell.angle_beta   90.00
_cell.angle_gamma   90.00
#
_symmetry.space_group_name_H-M   'P 1'
#
loop_
_entity.id
_entity.type
_entity.pdbx_description
1 polymer ?
#
loop_
_entity_poly.entity_id
_entity_poly.type
_entity_poly.pdbx_seq_one_letter_code
_entity_poly.pdbx_strand_id
1 'polypeptide(L)'
;MQKAWLMTMFVFSIAFFLVFFAVYFFRPRKKDKISPHTLEKELLDPEEIPIPHRAEPNWPATIETAAGETAQASIVSVTHGSAFITSTTKLAIGEKFQISVHLQDRPPLQLRAEVTWSNMHLPAEKVVNRGMGIRFIETGEDAVCFINDTINQQAAPKTAAPAAAE
;
A
#
# COMPACT_ATOMS: atom_id res chain seq x y z
N MET A 1 -12.01 12.58 61.35
CA MET A 1 -12.48 11.68 60.28
C MET A 1 -12.18 12.21 58.86
N GLN A 2 -12.37 13.51 58.58
CA GLN A 2 -12.11 14.12 57.27
C GLN A 2 -10.68 13.95 56.72
N LYS A 3 -9.65 13.98 57.58
CA LYS A 3 -8.24 13.78 57.18
C LYS A 3 -7.94 12.37 56.66
N ALA A 4 -8.61 11.34 57.18
CA ALA A 4 -8.41 9.96 56.74
C ALA A 4 -8.97 9.71 55.33
N TRP A 5 -10.11 10.34 55.02
CA TRP A 5 -10.75 10.24 53.71
C TRP A 5 -9.99 11.01 52.62
N LEU A 6 -9.37 12.14 53.00
CA LEU A 6 -8.50 12.89 52.10
C LEU A 6 -7.22 12.11 51.78
N MET A 7 -6.66 11.40 52.79
CA MET A 7 -5.46 10.58 52.62
C MET A 7 -5.72 9.34 51.75
N THR A 8 -6.88 8.69 51.91
CA THR A 8 -7.25 7.56 51.05
C THR A 8 -7.47 8.01 49.60
N MET A 9 -8.18 9.11 49.35
CA MET A 9 -8.36 9.67 48.00
C MET A 9 -7.01 10.01 47.33
N PHE A 10 -6.06 10.55 48.09
CA PHE A 10 -4.72 10.86 47.59
C PHE A 10 -3.94 9.60 47.19
N VAL A 11 -4.00 8.54 48.03
CA VAL A 11 -3.33 7.26 47.74
C VAL A 11 -3.95 6.58 46.51
N PHE A 12 -5.28 6.60 46.38
CA PHE A 12 -5.96 6.05 45.19
C PHE A 12 -5.62 6.84 43.92
N SER A 13 -5.54 8.18 44.01
CA SER A 13 -5.16 9.01 42.88
C SER A 13 -3.72 8.72 42.44
N ILE A 14 -2.78 8.62 43.38
CA ILE A 14 -1.38 8.26 43.09
C ILE A 14 -1.31 6.86 42.47
N ALA A 15 -2.01 5.86 43.03
CA ALA A 15 -2.03 4.51 42.49
C ALA A 15 -2.61 4.48 41.06
N PHE A 16 -3.69 5.21 40.81
CA PHE A 16 -4.30 5.35 39.49
C PHE A 16 -3.33 5.98 38.48
N PHE A 17 -2.64 7.07 38.87
CA PHE A 17 -1.63 7.69 38.02
C PHE A 17 -0.44 6.77 37.79
N LEU A 18 0.01 5.99 38.76
CA LEU A 18 1.10 5.01 38.57
C LEU A 18 0.70 3.92 37.57
N VAL A 19 -0.53 3.40 37.65
CA VAL A 19 -1.04 2.42 36.68
C VAL A 19 -1.22 3.06 35.30
N PHE A 20 -1.77 4.27 35.23
CA PHE A 20 -1.94 5.00 33.98
C PHE A 20 -0.58 5.32 33.33
N PHE A 21 0.40 5.75 34.11
CA PHE A 21 1.76 6.02 33.66
C PHE A 21 2.46 4.72 33.24
N ALA A 22 2.28 3.63 33.98
CA ALA A 22 2.79 2.32 33.57
C ALA A 22 2.15 1.88 32.26
N VAL A 23 0.83 1.98 32.07
CA VAL A 23 0.18 1.66 30.80
C VAL A 23 0.59 2.62 29.69
N TYR A 24 0.87 3.89 29.98
CA TYR A 24 1.30 4.87 28.98
C TYR A 24 2.76 4.64 28.55
N PHE A 25 3.66 4.32 29.48
CA PHE A 25 5.08 4.06 29.22
C PHE A 25 5.35 2.64 28.72
N PHE A 26 4.63 1.64 29.25
CA PHE A 26 4.65 0.25 28.80
C PHE A 26 3.63 -0.05 27.70
N ARG A 27 2.80 0.92 27.28
CA ARG A 27 2.16 0.80 25.97
C ARG A 27 3.31 0.65 25.00
N PRO A 28 3.40 -0.47 24.25
CA PRO A 28 4.49 -0.67 23.34
C PRO A 28 4.41 0.46 22.32
N ARG A 29 5.27 1.47 22.48
CA ARG A 29 5.71 2.26 21.35
C ARG A 29 6.27 1.20 20.41
N LYS A 30 5.53 0.87 19.34
CA LYS A 30 6.10 0.25 18.14
C LYS A 30 7.16 1.22 17.64
N LYS A 31 8.33 1.15 18.26
CA LYS A 31 9.57 1.63 17.70
C LYS A 31 9.91 0.52 16.75
N ASP A 32 9.76 0.80 15.47
CA ASP A 32 10.38 0.03 14.39
C ASP A 32 11.89 0.16 14.60
N LYS A 33 12.41 -0.60 15.56
CA LYS A 33 13.83 -0.80 15.76
C LYS A 33 14.21 -1.84 14.73
N ILE A 34 14.54 -1.37 13.53
CA ILE A 34 15.35 -2.12 12.59
C ILE A 34 16.69 -2.36 13.30
N SER A 35 16.83 -3.52 13.94
CA SER A 35 18.08 -3.96 14.56
C SER A 35 19.06 -4.30 13.43
N PRO A 36 20.24 -3.68 13.37
CA PRO A 36 21.21 -3.93 12.30
C PRO A 36 21.77 -5.36 12.31
N HIS A 37 21.59 -6.12 13.39
CA HIS A 37 22.03 -7.51 13.47
C HIS A 37 21.07 -8.54 12.85
N THR A 38 19.84 -8.15 12.48
CA THR A 38 18.91 -9.04 11.76
C THR A 38 19.21 -9.08 10.26
N LEU A 39 19.80 -8.01 9.72
CA LEU A 39 20.12 -7.84 8.29
C LEU A 39 21.20 -8.83 7.79
N GLU A 40 22.11 -9.26 8.65
CA GLU A 40 23.18 -10.19 8.27
C GLU A 40 22.71 -11.65 8.23
N LYS A 41 21.69 -12.00 9.02
CA LYS A 41 21.17 -13.37 9.10
C LYS A 41 20.14 -13.68 8.00
N GLU A 42 19.61 -12.65 7.35
CA GLU A 42 18.66 -12.75 6.22
C GLU A 42 19.37 -12.83 4.85
N LEU A 43 20.71 -12.70 4.82
CA LEU A 43 21.54 -12.80 3.60
C LEU A 43 22.04 -14.22 3.30
N LEU A 44 21.74 -15.20 4.17
CA LEU A 44 22.17 -16.59 4.06
C LEU A 44 20.95 -17.51 4.09
N ASP A 45 20.09 -17.34 3.09
CA ASP A 45 19.37 -18.40 2.36
C ASP A 45 18.47 -17.66 1.36
N PRO A 46 18.67 -17.80 0.03
CA PRO A 46 17.65 -17.39 -0.93
C PRO A 46 16.49 -18.38 -0.86
N GLU A 47 15.83 -18.46 0.30
CA GLU A 47 14.47 -18.95 0.36
C GLU A 47 13.68 -17.95 -0.50
N GLU A 48 13.24 -18.43 -1.66
CA GLU A 48 12.51 -17.67 -2.67
C GLU A 48 11.45 -16.81 -1.98
N ILE A 49 11.72 -15.52 -1.75
CA ILE A 49 10.69 -14.57 -1.35
C ILE A 49 9.68 -14.66 -2.51
N PRO A 50 8.47 -15.20 -2.30
CA PRO A 50 7.53 -15.36 -3.39
C PRO A 50 7.27 -13.95 -3.91
N ILE A 51 7.82 -13.66 -5.09
CA ILE A 51 7.64 -12.36 -5.71
C ILE A 51 6.13 -12.26 -5.89
N PRO A 52 5.46 -11.29 -5.23
CA PRO A 52 4.02 -11.19 -5.33
C PRO A 52 3.69 -11.08 -6.80
N HIS A 53 2.90 -12.05 -7.30
CA HIS A 53 2.56 -12.14 -8.71
C HIS A 53 1.95 -10.80 -9.13
N ARG A 54 2.70 -10.07 -9.95
CA ARG A 54 2.37 -8.74 -10.42
C ARG A 54 1.89 -8.88 -11.84
N ALA A 55 0.66 -8.45 -12.07
CA ALA A 55 0.13 -8.27 -13.41
C ALA A 55 0.63 -6.93 -13.97
N GLU A 56 0.95 -6.90 -15.27
CA GLU A 56 1.34 -5.70 -16.01
C GLU A 56 0.34 -5.41 -17.14
N PRO A 57 -0.89 -4.99 -16.80
CA PRO A 57 -1.95 -4.84 -17.78
C PRO A 57 -1.84 -3.58 -18.65
N ASN A 58 -1.06 -2.57 -18.23
CA ASN A 58 -0.93 -1.27 -18.92
C ASN A 58 -2.28 -0.59 -19.21
N TRP A 59 -3.22 -0.63 -18.27
CA TRP A 59 -4.55 -0.06 -18.47
C TRP A 59 -4.53 1.48 -18.45
N PRO A 60 -5.25 2.14 -19.37
CA PRO A 60 -5.46 3.58 -19.28
C PRO A 60 -6.36 3.90 -18.09
N ALA A 61 -6.03 4.98 -17.38
CA ALA A 61 -6.77 5.42 -16.22
C ALA A 61 -6.87 6.94 -16.17
N THR A 62 -7.88 7.43 -15.47
CA THR A 62 -8.01 8.86 -15.16
C THR A 62 -8.02 9.02 -13.65
N ILE A 63 -7.19 9.92 -13.15
CA ILE A 63 -7.13 10.30 -11.74
C ILE A 63 -7.99 11.54 -11.54
N GLU A 64 -8.74 11.56 -10.46
CA GLU A 64 -9.44 12.73 -9.95
C GLU A 64 -8.96 13.01 -8.53
N THR A 65 -8.37 14.18 -8.33
CA THR A 65 -7.85 14.62 -7.03
C THR A 65 -8.97 15.14 -6.13
N ALA A 66 -8.71 15.25 -4.83
CA ALA A 66 -9.66 15.88 -3.90
C ALA A 66 -9.96 17.35 -4.23
N ALA A 67 -9.09 18.01 -5.00
CA ALA A 67 -9.29 19.37 -5.51
C ALA A 67 -10.19 19.44 -6.76
N GLY A 68 -10.63 18.29 -7.28
CA GLY A 68 -11.43 18.19 -8.51
C GLY A 68 -10.60 18.28 -9.80
N GLU A 69 -9.27 18.29 -9.70
CA GLU A 69 -8.40 18.23 -10.87
C GLU A 69 -8.37 16.82 -11.43
N THR A 70 -8.58 16.70 -12.74
CA THR A 70 -8.52 15.42 -13.47
C THR A 70 -7.23 15.31 -14.28
N ALA A 71 -6.60 14.14 -14.23
CA ALA A 71 -5.34 13.86 -14.90
C ALA A 71 -5.34 12.50 -15.56
N GLN A 72 -4.66 12.38 -16.71
CA GLN A 72 -4.47 11.10 -17.36
C GLN A 72 -3.37 10.30 -16.65
N ALA A 73 -3.59 8.99 -16.55
CA ALA A 73 -2.67 8.06 -15.93
C ALA A 73 -2.71 6.70 -16.65
N SER A 74 -1.71 5.87 -16.39
CA SER A 74 -1.70 4.48 -16.85
C SER A 74 -1.26 3.56 -15.72
N ILE A 75 -2.03 2.50 -15.48
CA ILE A 75 -1.71 1.44 -14.53
C ILE A 75 -0.74 0.50 -15.23
N VAL A 76 0.55 0.70 -14.96
CA VAL A 76 1.63 -0.12 -15.51
C VAL A 76 1.59 -1.51 -14.90
N SER A 77 1.34 -1.59 -13.59
CA SER A 77 1.30 -2.88 -12.91
C SER A 77 0.36 -2.87 -11.71
N VAL A 78 -0.21 -4.03 -11.41
CA VAL A 78 -1.16 -4.23 -10.32
C VAL A 78 -0.83 -5.50 -9.53
N THR A 79 -1.05 -5.43 -8.23
CA THR A 79 -0.95 -6.50 -7.24
C THR A 79 -2.19 -6.50 -6.36
N HIS A 80 -2.39 -7.52 -5.53
CA HIS A 80 -3.51 -7.56 -4.58
C HIS A 80 -3.45 -6.36 -3.62
N GLY A 81 -4.33 -5.37 -3.83
CA GLY A 81 -4.44 -4.19 -2.96
C GLY A 81 -3.52 -3.01 -3.30
N SER A 82 -2.69 -3.09 -4.33
CA SER A 82 -1.82 -1.98 -4.74
C SER A 82 -1.53 -1.98 -6.24
N ALA A 83 -1.12 -0.83 -6.76
CA ALA A 83 -0.73 -0.68 -8.15
C ALA A 83 0.41 0.33 -8.30
N PHE A 84 1.11 0.24 -9.42
CA PHE A 84 2.05 1.26 -9.86
C PHE A 84 1.45 1.96 -11.07
N ILE A 85 1.36 3.29 -10.97
CA ILE A 85 0.77 4.13 -11.99
C ILE A 85 1.79 5.13 -12.51
N THR A 86 1.73 5.41 -13.81
CA THR A 86 2.44 6.53 -14.43
C THR A 86 1.43 7.65 -14.65
N SER A 87 1.77 8.87 -14.25
CA SER A 87 0.91 10.05 -14.46
C SER A 87 1.79 11.28 -14.62
N THR A 88 1.25 12.28 -15.33
CA THR A 88 1.85 13.60 -15.46
C THR A 88 1.66 14.44 -14.19
N THR A 89 0.64 14.15 -13.40
CA THR A 89 0.30 14.87 -12.17
C THR A 89 1.08 14.32 -10.99
N LYS A 90 1.65 15.24 -10.20
CA LYS A 90 2.39 14.93 -8.98
C LYS A 90 1.44 14.97 -7.80
N LEU A 91 1.20 13.82 -7.18
CA LEU A 91 0.45 13.71 -5.94
C LEU A 91 1.41 13.53 -4.76
N ALA A 92 1.03 14.05 -3.61
CA ALA A 92 1.81 13.89 -2.39
C ALA A 92 1.67 12.46 -1.83
N ILE A 93 2.70 11.98 -1.12
CA ILE A 93 2.61 10.70 -0.41
C ILE A 93 1.54 10.82 0.69
N GLY A 94 0.66 9.84 0.79
CA GLY A 94 -0.49 9.82 1.69
C GLY A 94 -1.74 10.53 1.14
N GLU A 95 -1.64 11.13 -0.05
CA GLU A 95 -2.78 11.78 -0.67
C GLU A 95 -3.78 10.74 -1.19
N LYS A 96 -5.07 10.96 -0.90
CA LYS A 96 -6.17 10.10 -1.31
C LYS A 96 -6.84 10.71 -2.53
N PHE A 97 -7.06 9.88 -3.55
CA PHE A 97 -7.64 10.30 -4.81
C PHE A 97 -8.51 9.18 -5.38
N GLN A 98 -9.32 9.53 -6.37
CA GLN A 98 -10.15 8.59 -7.09
C GLN A 98 -9.47 8.26 -8.43
N ILE A 99 -9.45 6.99 -8.80
CA ILE A 99 -8.90 6.53 -10.07
C ILE A 99 -9.95 5.73 -10.82
N SER A 100 -10.20 6.13 -12.06
CA SER A 100 -11.12 5.48 -12.98
C SER A 100 -10.31 4.71 -14.01
N VAL A 101 -10.38 3.39 -14.00
CA VAL A 101 -9.68 2.52 -14.97
C VAL A 101 -10.58 2.31 -16.17
N HIS A 102 -10.12 2.70 -17.35
CA HIS A 102 -10.87 2.55 -18.59
C HIS A 102 -10.51 1.23 -19.26
N LEU A 103 -11.53 0.39 -19.47
CA LEU A 103 -11.41 -0.91 -20.11
C LEU A 103 -12.18 -0.88 -21.43
N GLN A 104 -11.68 -1.57 -22.46
CA GLN A 104 -12.34 -1.55 -23.77
C GLN A 104 -13.71 -2.26 -23.75
N ASP A 105 -13.85 -3.28 -22.91
CA ASP A 105 -15.03 -4.18 -22.92
C ASP A 105 -15.98 -3.97 -21.74
N ARG A 106 -15.72 -2.99 -20.86
CA ARG A 106 -16.46 -2.80 -19.60
C ARG A 106 -16.57 -1.32 -19.21
N PRO A 107 -17.59 -0.97 -18.40
CA PRO A 107 -17.67 0.37 -17.82
C PRO A 107 -16.41 0.68 -16.97
N PRO A 108 -16.03 1.97 -16.86
CA PRO A 108 -14.85 2.36 -16.11
C PRO A 108 -14.94 1.91 -14.64
N LEU A 109 -13.90 1.24 -14.15
CA LEU A 109 -13.82 0.82 -12.77
C LEU A 109 -13.37 2.00 -11.92
N GLN A 110 -14.23 2.48 -11.03
CA GLN A 110 -13.90 3.55 -10.10
C GLN A 110 -13.34 2.95 -8.80
N LEU A 111 -12.15 3.40 -8.43
CA LEU A 111 -11.42 2.95 -7.26
C LEU A 111 -10.97 4.16 -6.44
N ARG A 112 -10.88 4.02 -5.13
CA ARG A 112 -10.22 5.01 -4.27
C ARG A 112 -8.85 4.50 -3.87
N ALA A 113 -7.83 5.32 -4.06
CA ALA A 113 -6.45 4.95 -3.77
C ALA A 113 -5.70 6.03 -2.99
N GLU A 114 -4.63 5.61 -2.33
CA GLU A 114 -3.69 6.47 -1.61
C GLU A 114 -2.29 6.29 -2.17
N VAL A 115 -1.56 7.39 -2.33
CA VAL A 115 -0.16 7.36 -2.76
C VAL A 115 0.71 6.80 -1.63
N THR A 116 1.38 5.68 -1.85
CA THR A 116 2.31 5.10 -0.87
C THR A 116 3.74 5.57 -1.08
N TRP A 117 4.13 5.80 -2.32
CA TRP A 117 5.43 6.36 -2.68
C TRP A 117 5.38 6.99 -4.07
N SER A 118 6.31 7.89 -4.35
CA SER A 118 6.45 8.54 -5.67
C SER A 118 7.91 8.59 -6.07
N ASN A 119 8.19 8.29 -7.33
CA ASN A 119 9.52 8.43 -7.92
C ASN A 119 9.60 9.61 -8.90
N MET A 120 8.60 10.49 -8.90
CA MET A 120 8.55 11.64 -9.82
C MET A 120 9.60 12.73 -9.50
N HIS A 121 10.15 12.70 -8.29
CA HIS A 121 11.19 13.64 -7.84
C HIS A 121 12.61 13.30 -8.35
N LEU A 122 12.84 12.10 -8.87
CA LEU A 122 14.19 11.69 -9.30
C LEU A 122 14.49 12.15 -10.74
N PRO A 123 15.77 12.46 -11.03
CA PRO A 123 16.22 12.81 -12.37
C PRO A 123 15.92 11.67 -13.36
N ALA A 124 15.54 12.03 -14.59
CA ALA A 124 15.04 11.08 -15.61
C ALA A 124 16.10 10.01 -15.93
N GLU A 125 17.37 10.38 -15.82
CA GLU A 125 18.54 9.54 -16.06
C GLU A 125 18.65 8.34 -15.10
N LYS A 126 17.96 8.37 -13.95
CA LYS A 126 18.03 7.32 -12.92
C LYS A 126 16.76 6.50 -12.76
N VAL A 127 15.73 6.75 -13.57
CA VAL A 127 14.42 6.11 -13.40
C VAL A 127 13.89 5.57 -14.71
N VAL A 128 13.74 4.24 -14.78
CA VAL A 128 13.20 3.54 -15.95
C VAL A 128 11.74 3.93 -16.20
N ASN A 129 10.90 3.94 -15.16
CA ASN A 129 9.48 4.31 -15.24
C ASN A 129 9.13 5.33 -14.15
N ARG A 130 8.78 6.55 -14.56
CA ARG A 130 8.38 7.62 -13.63
C ARG A 130 6.91 7.47 -13.25
N GLY A 131 6.65 7.32 -11.96
CA GLY A 131 5.29 7.09 -11.49
C GLY A 131 5.17 7.11 -9.97
N MET A 132 4.02 6.61 -9.52
CA MET A 132 3.60 6.56 -8.13
C MET A 132 3.13 5.15 -7.80
N GLY A 133 3.56 4.66 -6.64
CA GLY A 133 2.97 3.48 -6.02
C GLY A 133 1.72 3.88 -5.27
N ILE A 134 0.63 3.17 -5.50
CA ILE A 134 -0.68 3.48 -4.94
C ILE A 134 -1.24 2.25 -4.23
N ARG A 135 -2.01 2.47 -3.17
CA ARG A 135 -2.71 1.44 -2.42
C ARG A 135 -4.21 1.66 -2.54
N PHE A 136 -4.95 0.60 -2.84
CA PHE A 136 -6.40 0.68 -2.90
C PHE A 136 -6.97 0.77 -1.48
N ILE A 137 -7.80 1.79 -1.21
CA ILE A 137 -8.51 1.98 0.06
C ILE A 137 -9.93 1.44 -0.06
N GLU A 138 -10.61 1.81 -1.15
CA GLU A 138 -11.95 1.32 -1.45
C GLU A 138 -11.96 0.82 -2.89
N THR A 139 -12.31 -0.44 -3.03
CA THR A 139 -12.48 -1.15 -4.29
C THR A 139 -13.84 -1.82 -4.23
N GLY A 140 -14.71 -1.52 -5.20
CA GLY A 140 -15.95 -2.27 -5.38
C GLY A 140 -15.65 -3.76 -5.59
N GLU A 141 -16.56 -4.63 -5.19
CA GLU A 141 -16.38 -6.09 -5.30
C GLU A 141 -16.05 -6.52 -6.73
N ASP A 142 -16.73 -5.94 -7.72
CA ASP A 142 -16.47 -6.14 -9.15
C ASP A 142 -15.02 -5.80 -9.54
N ALA A 143 -14.47 -4.74 -8.96
CA ALA A 143 -13.12 -4.29 -9.26
C ALA A 143 -12.05 -5.16 -8.59
N VAL A 144 -12.33 -5.66 -7.38
CA VAL A 144 -11.46 -6.64 -6.70
C VAL A 144 -11.41 -7.94 -7.48
N CYS A 145 -12.58 -8.48 -7.87
CA CYS A 145 -12.67 -9.69 -8.68
C CYS A 145 -11.91 -9.51 -9.99
N PHE A 146 -12.11 -8.38 -10.69
CA PHE A 146 -11.41 -8.11 -11.95
C PHE A 146 -9.88 -8.01 -11.80
N ILE A 147 -9.40 -7.32 -10.77
CA ILE A 147 -7.96 -7.21 -10.50
C ILE A 147 -7.39 -8.60 -10.19
N ASN A 148 -8.06 -9.39 -9.35
CA ASN A 148 -7.64 -10.74 -9.00
C ASN A 148 -7.65 -11.67 -10.22
N ASP A 149 -8.68 -11.60 -11.06
CA ASP A 149 -8.78 -12.38 -12.30
C ASP A 149 -7.64 -12.03 -13.25
N THR A 150 -7.29 -10.75 -13.38
CA THR A 150 -6.18 -10.30 -14.23
C THR A 150 -4.84 -10.80 -13.69
N ILE A 151 -4.64 -10.70 -12.37
CA ILE A 151 -3.44 -11.23 -11.69
C ILE A 151 -3.34 -12.73 -11.96
N ASN A 152 -4.43 -13.48 -11.79
CA ASN A 152 -4.46 -14.92 -12.01
C ASN A 152 -4.24 -15.31 -13.48
N GLN A 153 -4.80 -14.56 -14.44
CA GLN A 153 -4.62 -14.80 -15.88
C GLN A 153 -3.19 -14.54 -16.33
N GLN A 154 -2.53 -13.52 -15.79
CA GLN A 154 -1.13 -13.22 -16.12
C GLN A 154 -0.14 -14.03 -15.28
N ALA A 155 -0.57 -14.55 -14.12
CA ALA A 155 0.18 -15.52 -13.32
C ALA A 155 0.15 -16.93 -13.91
N ALA A 156 -0.88 -17.26 -14.71
CA ALA A 156 -0.93 -18.52 -15.42
C ALA A 156 0.30 -18.60 -16.35
N PRO A 157 1.17 -19.60 -16.17
CA PRO A 157 2.46 -19.62 -16.82
C PRO A 157 2.28 -19.62 -18.34
N LYS A 158 3.07 -18.78 -19.01
CA LYS A 158 3.46 -18.94 -20.41
C LYS A 158 4.29 -20.23 -20.58
N THR A 159 3.72 -21.38 -20.25
CA THR A 159 4.23 -22.74 -20.48
C THR A 159 3.20 -23.53 -21.30
N ALA A 160 2.69 -22.90 -22.35
CA ALA A 160 2.03 -23.59 -23.44
C ALA A 160 2.60 -23.06 -24.76
N ALA A 161 3.93 -23.12 -24.90
CA ALA A 161 4.52 -23.21 -26.23
C ALA A 161 4.27 -24.65 -26.72
N PRO A 162 3.58 -24.86 -27.85
CA PRO A 162 3.40 -26.19 -28.39
C PRO A 162 4.77 -26.71 -28.80
N ALA A 163 5.21 -27.83 -28.21
CA ALA A 163 6.26 -28.64 -28.80
C ALA A 163 5.71 -29.15 -30.14
N ALA A 164 6.01 -28.40 -31.19
CA ALA A 164 5.83 -28.81 -32.56
C ALA A 164 6.64 -30.09 -32.77
N ALA A 165 5.96 -31.10 -33.32
CA ALA A 165 6.55 -32.30 -33.85
C ALA A 165 7.57 -31.96 -34.94
N GLU A 166 8.74 -32.60 -34.86
CA GLU A 166 9.46 -33.15 -36.03
C GLU A 166 10.43 -34.26 -35.57
#